data_AF-A0A2D6ZU57-F1
#
_entry.id   AF-A0A2D6ZU57-F1
#
_cell.length_a   1.000
_cell.length_b   1.000
_cell.length_c   1.000
_cell.angle_alpha   90.00
_cell.angle_beta   90.00
_cell.angle_gamma   90.00
#
_symmetry.space_group_name_H-M   'P 1'
#
loop_
_entity.id
_entity.type
_entity.pdbx_description
1 polymer ?
#
loop_
_entity_poly.entity_id
_entity_poly.type
_entity_poly.pdbx_seq_one_letter_code
_entity_poly.pdbx_strand_id
1 'polypeptide(L)'
;VDEVLDFLEDSPIIMHNVSFDLSMINSSLERLRLPKLSEKRCVCTLIMARKLFPGSKVNLNALCRRYKISIESREKHDAVTDCFLLAQVYMELIGGKQHKFNFFEKKKKILNLQPKQMNIKLTPEITVDKHELDCHEEMLSEISNSLWQKHKN
;
A
#
# COMPACT_ATOMS: atom_id res chain seq x y z
N VAL A 1 7.26 -34.27 -19.18
CA VAL A 1 6.08 -33.35 -19.22
C VAL A 1 5.25 -33.58 -17.98
N ASP A 2 4.98 -34.84 -17.64
CA ASP A 2 4.32 -35.21 -16.38
C ASP A 2 5.03 -34.65 -15.16
N GLU A 3 6.37 -34.77 -15.05
CA GLU A 3 7.14 -34.14 -13.96
C GLU A 3 6.91 -32.62 -13.81
N VAL A 4 6.69 -31.91 -14.93
CA VAL A 4 6.45 -30.45 -14.90
C VAL A 4 5.01 -30.16 -14.50
N LEU A 5 4.05 -30.96 -14.97
CA LEU A 5 2.65 -30.82 -14.58
C LEU A 5 2.46 -31.17 -13.10
N ASP A 6 3.13 -32.21 -12.62
CA ASP A 6 3.19 -32.61 -11.22
C ASP A 6 3.92 -31.57 -10.38
N PHE A 7 4.92 -30.86 -10.92
CA PHE A 7 5.54 -29.74 -10.19
C PHE A 7 4.58 -28.53 -10.04
N LEU A 8 3.77 -28.26 -11.06
CA LEU A 8 2.86 -27.11 -11.07
C LEU A 8 1.60 -27.33 -10.21
N GLU A 9 1.18 -28.58 -10.01
CA GLU A 9 -0.03 -29.04 -9.30
C GLU A 9 -1.18 -28.04 -9.41
N ASP A 10 -1.64 -27.47 -8.29
CA ASP A 10 -2.65 -26.40 -8.16
C ASP A 10 -2.03 -25.05 -7.73
N SER A 11 -0.70 -24.94 -7.74
CA SER A 11 -0.01 -23.73 -7.32
C SER A 11 -0.31 -22.53 -8.22
N PRO A 12 -0.33 -21.30 -7.67
CA PRO A 12 -0.44 -20.08 -8.46
C PRO A 12 0.85 -19.85 -9.24
N ILE A 13 0.71 -19.50 -10.52
CA ILE A 13 1.84 -19.39 -11.45
C ILE A 13 2.10 -17.91 -11.73
N ILE A 14 3.28 -17.43 -11.36
CA ILE A 14 3.64 -16.03 -11.50
C ILE A 14 4.42 -15.85 -12.80
N MET A 15 3.91 -15.01 -13.70
CA MET A 15 4.53 -14.72 -15.00
C MET A 15 4.60 -13.22 -15.21
N HIS A 16 5.64 -12.75 -15.90
CA HIS A 16 5.69 -11.33 -16.25
C HIS A 16 4.64 -10.99 -17.31
N ASN A 17 4.55 -11.79 -18.37
CA ASN A 17 3.58 -11.59 -19.44
C ASN A 17 2.77 -12.88 -19.68
N VAL A 18 1.76 -13.07 -18.85
CA VAL A 18 0.91 -14.29 -18.86
C VAL A 18 0.44 -14.69 -20.25
N SER A 19 0.04 -13.74 -21.11
CA SER A 19 -0.46 -14.06 -22.46
C SER A 19 0.61 -14.70 -23.35
N PHE A 20 1.88 -14.33 -23.20
CA PHE A 20 2.98 -14.90 -23.97
C PHE A 20 3.34 -16.30 -23.47
N ASP A 21 3.59 -16.42 -22.16
CA ASP A 21 4.02 -17.67 -21.54
C ASP A 21 2.95 -18.76 -21.65
N LEU A 22 1.67 -18.42 -21.40
CA LEU A 22 0.56 -19.36 -21.59
C LEU A 22 0.38 -19.79 -23.04
N SER A 23 0.61 -18.91 -24.00
CA SER A 23 0.51 -19.26 -25.42
C SER A 23 1.53 -20.35 -25.78
N MET A 24 2.78 -20.20 -25.32
CA MET A 24 3.83 -21.21 -25.56
C MET A 24 3.54 -22.54 -24.85
N ILE A 25 3.14 -22.49 -23.58
CA ILE A 25 2.84 -23.69 -22.78
C ILE A 25 1.62 -24.41 -23.38
N ASN A 26 0.52 -23.71 -23.63
CA ASN A 26 -0.71 -24.30 -24.15
C ASN A 26 -0.55 -24.85 -25.56
N SER A 27 0.23 -24.20 -26.42
CA SER A 27 0.59 -24.74 -27.73
C SER A 27 1.36 -26.06 -27.61
N SER A 28 2.30 -26.14 -26.67
CA SER A 28 3.06 -27.37 -26.42
C SER A 28 2.19 -28.49 -25.85
N LEU A 29 1.30 -28.17 -24.91
CA LEU A 29 0.33 -29.14 -24.36
C LEU A 29 -0.65 -29.63 -25.42
N GLU A 30 -1.12 -28.74 -26.31
CA GLU A 30 -2.02 -29.09 -27.41
C GLU A 30 -1.37 -30.06 -28.40
N ARG A 31 -0.08 -29.87 -28.73
CA ARG A 31 0.69 -30.82 -29.55
C ARG A 31 0.79 -32.21 -28.92
N LEU A 32 0.74 -32.28 -27.59
CA LEU A 32 0.76 -33.51 -26.80
C LEU A 32 -0.64 -34.03 -26.47
N ARG A 33 -1.71 -33.37 -26.94
CA ARG A 33 -3.11 -33.69 -26.63
C ARG A 33 -3.44 -33.67 -25.13
N LEU A 34 -2.74 -32.81 -24.39
CA LEU A 34 -2.94 -32.58 -22.96
C LEU A 34 -3.86 -31.36 -22.72
N PRO A 35 -4.54 -31.30 -21.56
CA PRO A 35 -5.40 -30.17 -21.23
C PRO A 35 -4.60 -28.87 -21.10
N LYS A 36 -5.20 -27.75 -21.52
CA LYS A 36 -4.59 -26.42 -21.46
C LYS A 36 -4.56 -25.91 -20.02
N LEU A 37 -3.51 -25.17 -19.68
CA LEU A 37 -3.36 -24.49 -18.42
C LEU A 37 -4.32 -23.29 -18.34
N SER A 38 -5.03 -23.17 -17.22
CA SER A 38 -6.02 -22.10 -17.01
C SER A 38 -5.37 -20.77 -16.63
N GLU A 39 -5.75 -19.70 -17.31
CA GLU A 39 -5.30 -18.33 -16.98
C GLU A 39 -5.71 -17.88 -15.57
N LYS A 40 -6.78 -18.45 -15.00
CA LYS A 40 -7.25 -18.14 -13.64
C LYS A 40 -6.21 -18.46 -12.56
N ARG A 41 -5.29 -19.38 -12.84
CA ARG A 41 -4.20 -19.75 -11.93
C ARG A 41 -2.97 -18.86 -12.07
N CYS A 42 -2.94 -17.97 -13.06
CA CYS A 42 -1.78 -17.16 -13.38
C CYS A 42 -1.88 -15.75 -12.78
N VAL A 43 -0.76 -15.28 -12.25
CA VAL A 43 -0.60 -13.91 -11.74
C VAL A 43 0.32 -13.14 -12.68
N CYS A 44 -0.21 -12.08 -13.30
CA CYS A 44 0.52 -11.25 -14.25
C CYS A 44 1.21 -10.06 -13.58
N THR A 45 2.53 -10.15 -13.39
CA THR A 45 3.29 -9.07 -12.73
C THR A 45 3.37 -7.80 -13.58
N LEU A 46 3.26 -7.89 -14.91
CA LEU A 46 3.17 -6.72 -15.79
C LEU A 46 1.91 -5.90 -15.51
N ILE A 47 0.75 -6.55 -15.29
CA ILE A 47 -0.49 -5.85 -14.94
C ILE A 47 -0.35 -5.18 -13.58
N MET A 48 0.24 -5.87 -12.60
CA MET A 48 0.53 -5.31 -11.28
C MET A 48 1.44 -4.07 -11.39
N ALA A 49 2.53 -4.18 -12.15
CA ALA A 49 3.48 -3.09 -12.36
C ALA A 49 2.85 -1.89 -13.09
N ARG A 50 1.98 -2.12 -14.09
CA ARG A 50 1.25 -1.04 -14.79
C ARG A 50 0.34 -0.26 -13.86
N LYS A 51 -0.33 -0.94 -12.92
CA LYS A 51 -1.20 -0.30 -11.93
C LYS A 51 -0.40 0.56 -10.95
N LEU A 52 0.76 0.07 -10.52
CA LEU A 52 1.64 0.80 -9.58
C LEU A 52 2.40 1.95 -10.26
N PHE A 53 2.77 1.79 -11.53
CA PHE A 53 3.62 2.74 -12.24
C PHE A 53 3.03 3.11 -13.61
N PRO A 54 1.90 3.85 -13.63
CA PRO A 54 1.28 4.28 -14.87
C PRO A 54 2.25 5.17 -15.68
N GLY A 55 2.34 4.93 -16.99
CA GLY A 55 3.20 5.70 -17.91
C GLY A 55 4.70 5.39 -17.84
N SER A 56 5.15 4.55 -16.91
CA SER A 56 6.55 4.10 -16.84
C SER A 56 6.81 2.85 -17.70
N LYS A 57 8.07 2.65 -18.09
CA LYS A 57 8.53 1.34 -18.60
C LYS A 57 8.43 0.31 -17.47
N VAL A 58 7.69 -0.76 -17.74
CA VAL A 58 7.38 -1.84 -16.78
C VAL A 58 7.90 -3.20 -17.24
N ASN A 59 8.93 -3.21 -18.09
CA ASN A 59 9.61 -4.46 -18.44
C ASN A 59 10.44 -4.97 -17.25
N LEU A 60 10.73 -6.28 -17.22
CA LEU A 60 11.45 -6.92 -16.13
C LEU A 60 12.77 -6.20 -15.78
N ASN A 61 13.56 -5.81 -16.79
CA ASN A 61 14.82 -5.08 -16.60
C ASN A 61 14.63 -3.71 -15.93
N ALA A 62 13.60 -2.95 -16.33
CA ALA A 62 13.29 -1.66 -15.75
C ALA A 62 12.83 -1.81 -14.30
N LEU A 63 12.07 -2.86 -13.99
CA LEU A 63 11.66 -3.17 -12.62
C LEU A 63 12.87 -3.57 -11.76
N CYS A 64 13.77 -4.43 -12.26
CA CYS A 64 15.00 -4.79 -11.56
C CYS A 64 15.85 -3.56 -11.23
N ARG A 65 16.05 -2.66 -12.19
CA ARG A 65 16.78 -1.40 -11.97
C ARG A 65 16.09 -0.50 -10.94
N ARG A 66 14.76 -0.39 -10.99
CA ARG A 66 13.97 0.44 -10.07
C ARG A 66 14.10 -0.04 -8.62
N TYR A 67 14.07 -1.35 -8.41
CA TYR A 67 14.21 -1.96 -7.09
C TYR A 67 15.66 -2.25 -6.68
N LYS A 68 16.65 -1.79 -7.47
CA LYS A 68 18.08 -2.03 -7.22
C LYS A 68 18.43 -3.51 -7.06
N ILE A 69 17.73 -4.38 -7.80
CA ILE A 69 18.03 -5.82 -7.85
C ILE A 69 19.23 -6.01 -8.77
N SER A 70 20.25 -6.73 -8.28
CA SER A 70 21.48 -7.00 -9.02
C SER A 70 21.18 -7.84 -10.27
N ILE A 71 21.58 -7.32 -11.44
CA ILE A 71 21.48 -8.00 -12.75
C ILE A 71 22.85 -8.58 -13.16
N GLU A 72 23.86 -8.45 -12.29
CA GLU A 72 25.27 -8.73 -12.58
C GLU A 72 25.55 -10.21 -12.91
N SER A 73 24.72 -11.14 -12.44
CA SER A 73 24.80 -12.56 -12.81
C SER A 73 24.21 -12.90 -14.18
N ARG A 74 23.72 -11.90 -14.93
CA ARG A 74 22.99 -12.10 -16.20
C ARG A 74 23.93 -12.03 -17.40
N GLU A 75 24.88 -12.96 -17.48
CA GLU A 75 25.71 -13.11 -18.68
C GLU A 75 24.93 -13.71 -19.86
N LYS A 76 23.92 -14.54 -19.58
CA LYS A 76 22.97 -15.07 -20.57
C LYS A 76 21.55 -14.91 -20.03
N HIS A 77 20.62 -14.59 -20.92
CA HIS A 77 19.17 -14.55 -20.65
C HIS A 77 18.63 -15.95 -20.38
N ASP A 78 19.12 -16.60 -19.33
CA ASP A 78 18.66 -17.91 -18.92
C ASP A 78 17.30 -17.78 -18.24
N ALA A 79 16.38 -18.68 -18.60
CA ALA A 79 15.02 -18.70 -18.07
C ALA A 79 15.01 -18.83 -16.54
N VAL A 80 15.96 -19.59 -16.00
CA VAL A 80 16.12 -19.77 -14.54
C VAL A 80 16.46 -18.46 -13.86
N THR A 81 17.43 -17.71 -14.40
CA THR A 81 17.82 -16.39 -13.86
C THR A 81 16.66 -15.41 -13.93
N ASP A 82 15.91 -15.41 -15.02
CA ASP A 82 14.74 -14.55 -15.17
C ASP A 82 13.61 -14.91 -14.19
N CYS A 83 13.42 -16.19 -13.86
CA CYS A 83 12.53 -16.63 -12.78
C CYS A 83 12.96 -16.08 -11.42
N PHE A 84 14.26 -16.12 -11.09
CA PHE A 84 14.76 -15.55 -9.84
C PHE A 84 14.58 -14.04 -9.75
N LEU A 85 14.83 -13.32 -10.85
CA LEU A 85 14.61 -11.87 -10.92
C LEU A 85 13.13 -11.52 -10.81
N LEU A 86 12.26 -12.27 -11.50
CA LEU A 86 10.82 -12.11 -11.43
C LEU A 86 10.29 -12.33 -10.01
N ALA A 87 10.80 -13.35 -9.30
CA ALA A 87 10.43 -13.61 -7.91
C ALA A 87 10.77 -12.42 -7.00
N GLN A 88 11.99 -11.88 -7.12
CA GLN A 88 12.40 -10.70 -6.34
C GLN A 88 11.54 -9.47 -6.67
N VAL A 89 11.31 -9.20 -7.95
CA VAL A 89 10.43 -8.09 -8.39
C VAL A 89 9.01 -8.29 -7.87
N TYR A 90 8.46 -9.51 -7.93
CA TYR A 90 7.13 -9.81 -7.44
C TYR A 90 6.99 -9.52 -5.95
N MET A 91 7.97 -9.92 -5.14
CA MET A 91 8.01 -9.62 -3.70
C MET A 91 8.01 -8.11 -3.43
N GLU A 92 8.74 -7.33 -4.23
CA GLU A 92 8.72 -5.87 -4.13
C GLU A 92 7.37 -5.25 -4.56
N LEU A 93 6.71 -5.82 -5.58
CA LEU A 93 5.41 -5.33 -6.06
C LEU A 93 4.28 -5.54 -5.05
N ILE A 94 4.31 -6.61 -4.23
CA ILE A 94 3.29 -6.89 -3.22
C ILE A 94 3.48 -6.10 -1.91
N GLY A 95 4.56 -5.33 -1.78
CA GLY A 95 4.83 -4.50 -0.59
C GLY A 95 6.25 -4.58 -0.05
N GLY A 96 7.15 -5.33 -0.70
CA GLY A 96 8.53 -5.47 -0.26
C GLY A 96 8.67 -6.31 1.02
N LYS A 97 9.89 -6.34 1.57
CA LYS A 97 10.22 -7.13 2.78
C LYS A 97 9.61 -6.58 4.06
N GLN A 98 9.02 -5.38 4.04
CA GLN A 98 8.42 -4.74 5.20
C GLN A 98 6.90 -4.62 5.02
N HIS A 99 6.15 -5.22 5.95
CA HIS A 99 4.70 -5.04 5.99
C HIS A 99 4.37 -3.57 6.22
N LYS A 100 3.48 -3.01 5.39
CA LYS A 100 2.93 -1.67 5.63
C LYS A 100 2.28 -1.66 7.02
N PHE A 101 2.73 -0.76 7.88
CA PHE A 101 1.98 -0.42 9.08
C PHE A 101 0.65 0.20 8.63
N ASN A 102 -0.40 -0.60 8.65
CA ASN A 102 -1.75 -0.13 8.35
C ASN A 102 -2.23 0.72 9.53
N PHE A 103 -1.98 2.02 9.47
CA PHE A 103 -2.81 2.98 10.18
C PHE A 103 -4.18 2.92 9.53
N PHE A 104 -5.08 2.11 10.08
CA PHE A 104 -6.49 2.24 9.79
C PHE A 104 -6.95 3.58 10.36
N GLU A 105 -6.70 4.67 9.64
CA GLU A 105 -7.55 5.83 9.77
C GLU A 105 -8.94 5.33 9.39
N LYS A 106 -9.79 5.17 10.40
CA LYS A 106 -11.23 5.12 10.17
C LYS A 106 -11.53 6.38 9.38
N LYS A 107 -11.62 6.26 8.05
CA LYS A 107 -12.28 7.25 7.22
C LYS A 107 -13.67 7.35 7.83
N LYS A 108 -13.87 8.34 8.71
CA LYS A 108 -15.21 8.77 9.05
C LYS A 108 -15.80 9.06 7.68
N LYS A 109 -16.76 8.24 7.26
CA LYS A 109 -17.64 8.62 6.17
C LYS A 109 -17.98 10.07 6.46
N ILE A 110 -17.73 10.96 5.51
CA ILE A 110 -18.41 12.24 5.48
C ILE A 110 -19.86 11.84 5.24
N LEU A 111 -20.54 11.37 6.30
CA LEU A 111 -21.97 11.33 6.39
C LEU A 111 -22.36 12.76 6.06
N ASN A 112 -23.22 12.92 5.05
CA ASN A 112 -23.90 14.18 4.80
C ASN A 112 -24.19 14.82 6.16
N LEU A 113 -23.46 15.88 6.48
CA LEU A 113 -23.63 16.64 7.70
C LEU A 113 -24.97 17.34 7.53
N GLN A 114 -26.06 16.61 7.73
CA GLN A 114 -27.29 17.22 8.14
C GLN A 114 -26.95 18.01 9.40
N PRO A 115 -27.35 19.29 9.50
CA PRO A 115 -27.11 20.05 10.71
C PRO A 115 -27.69 19.26 11.87
N LYS A 116 -26.81 18.71 12.70
CA LYS A 116 -27.20 17.97 13.88
C LYS A 116 -27.92 18.99 14.75
N GLN A 117 -29.23 18.84 14.93
CA GLN A 117 -29.95 19.61 15.94
C GLN A 117 -29.28 19.28 17.28
N MET A 118 -28.41 20.18 17.72
CA MET A 118 -27.83 20.12 19.04
C MET A 118 -28.93 20.58 19.99
N ASN A 119 -29.51 19.64 20.73
CA ASN A 119 -30.17 19.98 21.97
C ASN A 119 -29.08 20.48 22.92
N ILE A 120 -28.80 21.77 22.88
CA ILE A 120 -27.92 22.44 23.84
C ILE A 120 -28.66 22.34 25.17
N LYS A 121 -28.28 21.35 25.99
CA LYS A 121 -28.57 21.43 27.42
C LYS A 121 -27.89 22.71 27.88
N LEU A 122 -28.67 23.68 28.38
CA LEU A 122 -28.07 24.84 29.03
C LEU A 122 -27.20 24.30 30.17
N THR A 123 -25.88 24.42 30.01
CA THR A 123 -24.94 24.13 31.08
C THR A 123 -25.12 25.20 32.15
N PRO A 124 -25.03 24.84 33.44
CA PRO A 124 -25.09 25.83 34.50
C PRO A 124 -23.99 26.88 34.27
N GLU A 125 -24.37 28.15 34.36
CA GLU A 125 -23.44 29.25 34.24
C GLU A 125 -22.53 29.23 35.47
N ILE A 126 -21.24 29.00 35.24
CA ILE A 126 -20.24 28.96 36.32
C ILE A 126 -19.82 30.40 36.56
N THR A 127 -20.28 30.98 37.66
CA THR A 127 -19.83 32.30 38.13
C THR A 127 -18.57 32.13 38.97
N VAL A 128 -17.54 32.91 38.67
CA VAL A 128 -16.28 32.95 39.43
C VAL A 128 -16.52 33.64 40.77
N ASP A 129 -15.97 33.10 41.85
CA ASP A 129 -16.06 33.71 43.18
C ASP A 129 -15.06 34.88 43.33
N LYS A 130 -15.35 35.83 44.22
CA LYS A 130 -14.49 37.01 44.44
C LYS A 130 -13.08 36.63 44.88
N HIS A 131 -12.95 35.60 45.71
CA HIS A 131 -11.66 35.09 46.16
C HIS A 131 -10.82 34.54 44.99
N GLU A 132 -11.45 33.90 44.01
CA GLU A 132 -10.75 33.36 42.84
C GLU A 132 -10.20 34.47 41.93
N LEU A 133 -10.90 35.61 41.87
CA LEU A 133 -10.42 36.80 41.16
C LEU A 133 -9.22 37.43 41.86
N ASP A 134 -9.25 37.54 43.19
CA ASP A 134 -8.15 38.12 43.96
C ASP A 134 -6.87 37.26 43.83
N CYS A 135 -6.98 35.94 43.97
CA CYS A 135 -5.86 35.02 43.73
C CYS A 135 -5.34 35.10 42.29
N HIS A 136 -6.24 35.29 41.32
CA HIS A 136 -5.84 35.45 39.92
C HIS A 136 -5.06 36.75 39.70
N GLU A 137 -5.44 37.86 40.36
CA GLU A 137 -4.72 39.12 40.28
C GLU A 137 -3.33 39.05 40.93
N GLU A 138 -3.20 38.38 42.08
CA GLU A 138 -1.91 38.10 42.71
C GLU A 138 -1.01 37.28 41.78
N MET A 139 -1.54 36.21 41.17
CA MET A 139 -0.80 35.39 40.20
C MET A 139 -0.34 36.20 38.98
N LEU A 140 -1.16 37.13 38.49
CA LEU A 140 -0.78 37.98 37.36
C LEU A 140 0.33 38.98 37.71
N SER A 141 0.50 39.33 38.99
CA SER A 141 1.57 40.22 39.44
C SER A 141 2.95 39.54 39.42
N GLU A 142 3.00 38.21 39.54
CA GLU A 142 4.24 37.42 39.47
C GLU A 142 4.70 37.18 38.01
N ILE A 143 3.80 37.33 37.03
CA ILE A 143 4.08 37.05 35.62
C ILE A 143 4.53 38.32 34.90
N SER A 144 5.81 38.41 34.54
CA SER A 144 6.31 39.48 33.67
C SER A 144 5.70 39.40 32.26
N ASN A 145 5.24 40.55 31.72
CA ASN A 145 4.56 40.68 30.42
C ASN A 145 3.25 39.88 30.27
N SER A 146 2.36 39.93 31.27
CA SER A 146 1.06 39.25 31.16
C SER A 146 0.17 39.87 30.05
N LEU A 147 -0.30 39.03 29.12
CA LEU A 147 -1.23 39.44 28.06
C LEU A 147 -2.63 39.78 28.61
N TRP A 148 -2.96 39.25 29.79
CA TRP A 148 -4.23 39.48 30.45
C TRP A 148 -4.36 40.94 30.92
N GLN A 149 -3.31 41.51 31.51
CA GLN A 149 -3.28 42.93 31.87
C GLN A 149 -3.37 43.85 30.65
N LYS A 150 -2.88 43.41 29.48
CA LYS A 150 -2.93 44.18 28.23
C LYS A 150 -4.34 44.29 27.63
N HIS A 151 -5.23 43.35 27.94
CA HIS A 151 -6.60 43.28 27.40
C HIS A 151 -7.69 43.48 28.47
N LYS A 152 -7.31 43.91 29.68
CA LYS A 152 -8.25 44.26 30.76
C LYS A 152 -8.88 45.63 30.45
N ASN A 153 -9.95 45.65 29.67
CA ASN A 153 -10.84 46.81 29.49
C ASN A 153 -11.82 46.91 30.65
#